data_AF-A0A1D8INJ2-F1
#
_entry.id   AF-A0A1D8INJ2-F1
#
_cell.length_a   1.000
_cell.length_b   1.000
_cell.length_c   1.000
_cell.angle_alpha   90.00
_cell.angle_beta   90.00
_cell.angle_gamma   90.00
#
_symmetry.space_group_name_H-M   'P 1'
#
loop_
_entity.id
_entity.type
_entity.pdbx_description
1 polymer ?
#
loop_
_entity_poly.entity_id
_entity_poly.type
_entity_poly.pdbx_seq_one_letter_code
_entity_poly.pdbx_strand_id
1 'polypeptide(L)'
;MILDKPIALYVRIAQLLDKASPLADLLLRLWVAEVFWRAGVVKLQSIYSTLYLFQYEYHVPFLPPEVAAYLATGIELGFPVLLALGLFTRFTAGFLFVYNIMAVISYPALWATGFIDHKVWGIMLLVTLLHGPGALSIDAVLRRWWPAAPRRSTPQRLHPQ
;
A
#
# COMPACT_ATOMS: atom_id res chain seq x y z
N MET A 1 34.42 -24.43 -15.31
CA MET A 1 35.10 -24.89 -14.07
C MET A 1 35.50 -23.76 -13.11
N ILE A 2 36.12 -22.65 -13.54
CA ILE A 2 36.48 -21.54 -12.60
C ILE A 2 35.29 -20.58 -12.34
N LEU A 3 34.36 -20.42 -13.28
CA LEU A 3 33.16 -19.58 -13.12
C LEU A 3 31.99 -20.25 -12.35
N ASP A 4 32.06 -21.55 -12.09
CA ASP A 4 30.89 -22.32 -11.64
C ASP A 4 30.59 -22.07 -10.15
N LYS A 5 31.64 -21.85 -9.34
CA LYS A 5 31.53 -21.51 -7.91
C LYS A 5 30.89 -20.14 -7.64
N PRO A 6 31.31 -19.03 -8.29
CA PRO A 6 30.67 -17.73 -8.06
C PRO A 6 29.21 -17.71 -8.57
N ILE A 7 28.90 -18.39 -9.68
CA ILE A 7 27.52 -18.52 -10.16
C ILE A 7 26.66 -19.30 -9.14
N ALA A 8 27.16 -20.42 -8.62
CA ALA A 8 26.44 -21.21 -7.61
C ALA A 8 26.21 -20.42 -6.31
N LEU A 9 27.19 -19.61 -5.88
CA LEU A 9 27.03 -18.73 -4.72
C LEU A 9 25.97 -17.66 -4.96
N TYR A 10 26.01 -16.98 -6.12
CA TYR A 10 24.99 -15.99 -6.50
C TYR A 10 23.58 -16.59 -6.49
N VAL A 11 23.39 -17.75 -7.13
CA VAL A 11 22.08 -18.44 -7.17
C VAL A 11 21.61 -18.79 -5.76
N ARG A 12 22.50 -19.27 -4.89
CA ARG A 12 22.15 -19.60 -3.51
C ARG A 12 21.74 -18.36 -2.71
N ILE A 13 22.43 -17.24 -2.88
CA ILE A 13 22.07 -15.97 -2.25
C ILE A 13 20.71 -15.48 -2.77
N ALA A 14 20.50 -15.48 -4.08
CA ALA A 14 19.23 -15.09 -4.69
C ALA A 14 18.05 -15.90 -4.13
N GLN A 15 18.19 -17.23 -4.06
CA GLN A 15 17.16 -18.11 -3.48
C GLN A 15 16.87 -17.83 -2.00
N LEU A 16 17.86 -17.40 -1.22
CA LEU A 16 17.65 -17.01 0.18
C LEU A 16 16.92 -15.67 0.26
N LEU A 17 17.27 -14.71 -0.59
CA LEU A 17 16.59 -13.41 -0.67
C LEU A 17 15.13 -13.55 -1.14
N ASP A 18 14.87 -14.42 -2.11
CA ASP A 18 13.51 -14.71 -2.58
C ASP A 18 12.62 -15.24 -1.45
N LYS A 19 13.18 -16.10 -0.58
CA LYS A 19 12.47 -16.60 0.61
C LYS A 19 12.24 -15.52 1.67
N ALA A 20 13.10 -14.51 1.73
CA ALA A 20 12.96 -13.38 2.64
C ALA A 20 12.03 -12.27 2.09
N SER A 21 11.70 -12.28 0.79
CA SER A 21 10.82 -11.28 0.16
C SER A 21 9.49 -11.02 0.90
N PRO A 22 8.80 -12.00 1.52
CA PRO A 22 7.56 -11.71 2.25
C PRO A 22 7.77 -10.84 3.49
N LEU A 23 8.96 -10.89 4.10
CA LEU A 23 9.32 -10.00 5.21
C LEU A 23 9.53 -8.58 4.70
N ALA A 24 10.17 -8.41 3.54
CA ALA A 24 10.32 -7.10 2.91
C ALA A 24 8.95 -6.48 2.57
N ASP A 25 8.03 -7.27 2.00
CA ASP A 25 6.66 -6.82 1.71
C ASP A 25 5.89 -6.43 3.00
N LEU A 26 6.11 -7.16 4.10
CA LEU A 26 5.53 -6.81 5.40
C LEU A 26 6.13 -5.51 5.96
N LEU A 27 7.45 -5.35 5.93
CA LEU A 27 8.13 -4.15 6.41
C LEU A 27 7.71 -2.90 5.63
N LEU A 28 7.59 -3.00 4.31
CA LEU A 28 7.07 -1.90 3.47
C LEU A 28 5.66 -1.50 3.90
N ARG A 29 4.76 -2.47 4.10
CA ARG A 29 3.39 -2.20 4.55
C ARG A 29 3.35 -1.56 5.93
N LEU A 30 4.11 -2.08 6.90
CA LEU A 30 4.14 -1.56 8.26
C LEU A 30 4.73 -0.14 8.30
N TRP A 31 5.81 0.11 7.58
CA TRP A 31 6.45 1.43 7.53
C TRP A 31 5.48 2.48 6.97
N VAL A 32 4.89 2.21 5.81
CA VAL A 32 3.97 3.16 5.19
C VAL A 32 2.70 3.31 6.02
N ALA A 33 2.18 2.22 6.59
CA ALA A 33 1.03 2.29 7.47
C ALA A 33 1.30 3.18 8.70
N GLU A 34 2.47 3.06 9.33
CA GLU A 34 2.85 3.90 10.46
C GLU A 34 2.83 5.39 10.09
N VAL A 35 3.37 5.75 8.93
CA VAL A 35 3.39 7.14 8.46
C VAL A 35 1.98 7.74 8.40
N PHE A 36 1.06 7.07 7.71
CA PHE A 36 -0.32 7.57 7.60
C PHE A 36 -1.03 7.55 8.95
N TRP A 37 -0.83 6.52 9.76
CA TRP A 37 -1.40 6.44 11.11
C TRP A 37 -0.95 7.64 11.97
N ARG A 38 0.34 7.96 11.95
CA ARG A 38 0.87 9.13 12.67
C ARG A 38 0.29 10.43 12.14
N ALA A 39 0.12 10.57 10.83
CA ALA A 39 -0.55 11.74 10.24
C ALA A 39 -1.99 11.89 10.76
N GLY A 40 -2.75 10.78 10.83
CA GLY A 40 -4.11 10.77 11.37
C GLY A 40 -4.15 11.10 12.87
N VAL A 41 -3.22 10.56 13.66
CA VAL A 41 -3.11 10.87 15.10
C VAL A 41 -2.81 12.36 15.32
N VAL A 42 -1.93 12.96 14.52
CA VAL A 42 -1.66 14.42 14.60
C VAL A 42 -2.93 15.22 14.33
N LYS A 43 -3.78 14.80 13.37
CA LYS A 43 -5.07 15.44 13.13
C LYS A 43 -6.03 15.33 14.32
N LEU A 44 -6.04 14.18 15.01
CA LEU A 44 -6.86 13.98 16.22
C LEU A 44 -6.40 14.80 17.43
N GLN A 45 -5.09 15.08 17.55
CA GLN A 45 -4.55 15.86 18.66
C GLN A 45 -5.14 17.27 18.72
N SER A 46 -5.51 17.85 17.58
CA SER A 46 -6.23 19.12 17.49
C SER A 46 -7.14 19.15 16.27
N ILE A 47 -8.42 18.82 16.49
CA ILE A 47 -9.45 18.96 15.45
C ILE A 47 -9.58 20.41 14.99
N TYR A 48 -9.45 21.38 15.91
CA TYR A 48 -9.49 22.80 15.55
C TYR A 48 -8.38 23.18 14.55
N SER A 49 -7.13 22.76 14.81
CA SER A 49 -6.02 23.02 13.90
C SER A 49 -6.20 22.29 12.57
N THR A 50 -6.75 21.07 12.58
CA THR A 50 -7.06 20.32 11.36
C THR A 50 -8.12 21.05 10.53
N LEU A 51 -9.22 21.49 11.14
CA LEU A 51 -10.26 22.25 10.44
C LEU A 51 -9.71 23.55 9.85
N TYR A 52 -8.89 24.28 10.62
CA TYR A 52 -8.21 25.49 10.15
C TYR A 52 -7.37 25.22 8.91
N LEU A 53 -6.51 24.19 8.93
CA LEU A 53 -5.70 23.82 7.78
C LEU A 53 -6.59 23.50 6.57
N PHE A 54 -7.66 22.73 6.75
CA PHE A 54 -8.54 22.39 5.65
C PHE A 54 -9.30 23.59 5.07
N GLN A 55 -9.60 24.59 5.90
CA GLN A 55 -10.33 25.79 5.51
C GLN A 55 -9.46 26.82 4.78
N TYR A 56 -8.19 26.95 5.19
CA TYR A 56 -7.34 28.06 4.75
C TYR A 56 -6.12 27.64 3.94
N GLU A 57 -5.66 26.38 4.07
CA GLU A 57 -4.39 25.94 3.50
C GLU A 57 -4.54 24.79 2.48
N TYR A 58 -5.45 23.85 2.74
CA TYR A 58 -5.75 22.78 1.79
C TYR A 58 -6.71 23.27 0.71
N HIS A 59 -6.43 22.85 -0.53
CA HIS A 59 -7.29 23.06 -1.68
C HIS A 59 -8.16 21.82 -1.91
N VAL A 60 -9.42 21.87 -1.47
CA VAL A 60 -10.38 20.76 -1.55
C VAL A 60 -11.63 21.16 -2.36
N PRO A 61 -11.54 21.24 -3.71
CA PRO A 61 -12.56 21.89 -4.53
C PRO A 61 -13.92 21.17 -4.58
N PHE A 62 -13.97 19.89 -4.20
CA PHE A 62 -15.16 19.06 -4.34
C PHE A 62 -15.94 18.85 -3.03
N LEU A 63 -15.35 19.17 -1.89
CA LEU A 63 -15.93 18.88 -0.57
C LEU A 63 -15.89 20.13 0.31
N PRO A 64 -16.90 20.34 1.19
CA PRO A 64 -16.77 21.30 2.26
C PRO A 64 -15.50 21.00 3.09
N PRO A 65 -14.70 22.02 3.47
CA PRO A 65 -13.45 21.83 4.21
C PRO A 65 -13.58 20.94 5.46
N GLU A 66 -14.66 21.11 6.21
CA GLU A 66 -14.94 20.33 7.42
C GLU A 66 -15.11 18.84 7.11
N VAL A 67 -15.88 18.52 6.07
CA VAL A 67 -16.09 17.13 5.62
C VAL A 67 -14.78 16.53 5.14
N ALA A 68 -14.00 17.28 4.37
CA ALA A 68 -12.69 16.85 3.90
C ALA A 68 -11.72 16.57 5.06
N ALA A 69 -11.73 17.40 6.11
CA ALA A 69 -10.90 17.22 7.30
C ALA A 69 -11.20 15.91 8.03
N TYR A 70 -12.49 15.63 8.30
CA TYR A 70 -12.89 14.39 8.96
C TYR A 70 -12.62 13.17 8.08
N LEU A 71 -12.89 13.26 6.76
CA LEU A 71 -12.65 12.16 5.83
C LEU A 71 -11.15 11.84 5.72
N ALA A 72 -10.29 12.85 5.59
CA ALA A 72 -8.84 12.69 5.57
C ALA A 72 -8.32 12.03 6.86
N THR A 73 -8.81 12.49 8.01
CA THR A 73 -8.46 11.89 9.32
C THR A 73 -8.89 10.42 9.38
N GLY A 74 -10.12 10.10 8.95
CA GLY A 74 -10.64 8.73 8.92
C GLY A 74 -9.85 7.83 7.97
N ILE A 75 -9.48 8.33 6.78
CA ILE A 75 -8.63 7.62 5.83
C ILE A 75 -7.28 7.28 6.48
N GLU A 76 -6.64 8.26 7.10
CA GLU A 76 -5.31 8.14 7.70
C GLU A 76 -5.28 7.25 8.95
N LEU A 77 -6.42 6.97 9.57
CA LEU A 77 -6.49 6.03 10.70
C LEU A 77 -6.97 4.64 10.25
N GLY A 78 -7.91 4.57 9.30
CA GLY A 78 -8.52 3.31 8.87
C GLY A 78 -7.68 2.52 7.88
N PHE A 79 -7.32 3.14 6.75
CA PHE A 79 -6.64 2.44 5.65
C PHE A 79 -5.25 1.90 6.03
N PRO A 80 -4.46 2.58 6.86
CA PRO A 80 -3.19 2.04 7.32
C PRO A 80 -3.31 0.75 8.11
N VAL A 81 -4.37 0.60 8.91
CA VAL A 81 -4.64 -0.66 9.62
C VAL A 81 -4.92 -1.78 8.63
N LEU A 82 -5.73 -1.52 7.60
CA LEU A 82 -5.96 -2.49 6.51
C LEU A 82 -4.67 -2.85 5.79
N LEU A 83 -3.80 -1.87 5.52
CA LEU A 83 -2.52 -2.07 4.84
C LEU A 83 -1.56 -2.92 5.68
N ALA A 84 -1.40 -2.58 6.96
CA ALA A 84 -0.55 -3.28 7.91
C ALA A 84 -0.94 -4.76 8.04
N LEU A 85 -2.25 -5.03 8.19
CA LEU A 85 -2.79 -6.38 8.25
C LEU A 85 -2.70 -7.13 6.91
N GLY A 86 -2.51 -6.40 5.80
CA GLY A 86 -2.52 -6.95 4.45
C GLY A 86 -3.91 -7.44 4.06
N LEU A 87 -4.93 -6.66 4.40
CA LEU A 87 -6.33 -6.90 4.04
C LEU A 87 -6.71 -6.05 2.83
N PHE A 88 -7.25 -6.69 1.80
CA PHE A 88 -7.51 -6.08 0.49
C PHE A 88 -6.28 -5.32 -0.05
N THR A 89 -5.08 -5.89 0.11
CA THR A 89 -3.81 -5.17 0.04
C THR A 89 -3.65 -4.34 -1.23
N ARG A 90 -3.99 -4.90 -2.40
CA ARG A 90 -3.88 -4.17 -3.68
C ARG A 90 -4.82 -2.97 -3.72
N PHE A 91 -6.07 -3.14 -3.28
CA PHE A 91 -7.03 -2.04 -3.23
C PHE A 91 -6.57 -0.97 -2.24
N THR A 92 -6.21 -1.37 -1.02
CA THR A 92 -5.76 -0.46 0.04
C THR A 92 -4.51 0.32 -0.38
N ALA A 93 -3.51 -0.34 -0.97
CA ALA A 93 -2.28 0.30 -1.45
C ALA A 93 -2.55 1.26 -2.62
N GLY A 94 -3.40 0.86 -3.59
CA GLY A 94 -3.77 1.72 -4.71
C GLY A 94 -4.58 2.95 -4.27
N PHE A 95 -5.49 2.78 -3.32
CA PHE A 95 -6.23 3.89 -2.73
C PHE A 95 -5.30 4.87 -2.01
N LEU A 96 -4.44 4.37 -1.11
CA LEU A 96 -3.47 5.20 -0.40
C LEU A 96 -2.46 5.86 -1.35
N PHE A 97 -2.12 5.24 -2.47
CA PHE A 97 -1.25 5.84 -3.49
C PHE A 97 -1.89 7.08 -4.11
N VAL A 98 -3.17 7.00 -4.49
CA VAL A 98 -3.93 8.15 -5.00
C VAL A 98 -4.10 9.20 -3.90
N TYR A 99 -4.45 8.79 -2.68
CA TYR A 99 -4.59 9.69 -1.54
C TYR A 99 -3.28 10.44 -1.23
N ASN A 100 -2.13 9.77 -1.30
CA ASN A 100 -0.80 10.36 -1.14
C ASN A 100 -0.52 11.46 -2.18
N ILE A 101 -0.90 11.23 -3.44
CA ILE A 101 -0.79 12.24 -4.50
C ILE A 101 -1.73 13.42 -4.20
N MET A 102 -2.96 13.13 -3.80
CA MET A 102 -3.94 14.16 -3.44
C MET A 102 -3.47 15.01 -2.26
N ALA A 103 -2.83 14.44 -1.25
CA ALA A 103 -2.27 15.17 -0.12
C ALA A 103 -1.21 16.19 -0.57
N VAL A 104 -0.31 15.79 -1.48
CA VAL A 104 0.73 16.68 -2.03
C VAL A 104 0.11 17.81 -2.87
N ILE A 105 -0.85 17.49 -3.74
CA ILE A 105 -1.47 18.49 -4.63
C ILE A 105 -2.35 19.46 -3.84
N SER A 106 -3.07 18.98 -2.84
CA SER A 106 -4.01 19.79 -2.05
C SER A 106 -3.32 20.73 -1.07
N TYR A 107 -2.12 20.42 -0.57
CA TYR A 107 -1.41 21.25 0.42
C TYR A 107 -0.01 21.67 -0.04
N PRO A 108 0.12 22.78 -0.81
CA PRO A 108 1.40 23.22 -1.37
C PRO A 108 2.48 23.53 -0.32
N ALA A 109 2.12 23.96 0.89
CA ALA A 109 3.10 24.22 1.96
C ALA A 109 3.86 22.94 2.38
N LEU A 110 3.28 21.76 2.12
CA LEU A 110 3.93 20.47 2.34
C LEU A 110 5.15 20.26 1.42
N TRP A 111 5.28 21.01 0.33
CA TRP A 111 6.34 20.74 -0.65
C TRP A 111 7.75 21.02 -0.12
N ALA A 112 7.88 22.02 0.75
CA ALA A 112 9.18 22.42 1.29
C ALA A 112 9.80 21.36 2.21
N THR A 113 8.97 20.59 2.93
CA THR A 113 9.43 19.70 4.00
C THR A 113 9.01 18.24 3.82
N GLY A 114 7.93 17.96 3.08
CA GLY A 114 7.36 16.62 2.96
C GLY A 114 7.31 16.04 1.54
N PHE A 115 7.74 16.78 0.50
CA PHE A 115 7.61 16.31 -0.89
C PHE A 115 8.43 15.05 -1.18
N ILE A 116 9.67 14.99 -0.69
CA ILE A 116 10.53 13.82 -0.88
C ILE A 116 9.95 12.60 -0.16
N ASP A 117 9.42 12.80 1.04
CA ASP A 117 8.80 11.73 1.81
C ASP A 117 7.61 11.12 1.06
N HIS A 118 6.73 11.95 0.49
CA HIS A 118 5.58 11.48 -0.28
C HIS A 118 5.98 10.76 -1.58
N LYS A 119 7.13 11.08 -2.17
CA LYS A 119 7.67 10.28 -3.30
C LYS A 119 8.09 8.89 -2.82
N VAL A 120 8.81 8.81 -1.70
CA VAL A 120 9.26 7.55 -1.13
C VAL A 120 8.05 6.68 -0.75
N TRP A 121 7.09 7.24 -0.02
CA TRP A 121 5.87 6.52 0.37
C TRP A 121 5.04 6.11 -0.84
N GLY A 122 4.94 6.98 -1.86
CA GLY A 122 4.30 6.66 -3.13
C GLY A 122 4.95 5.45 -3.83
N ILE A 123 6.28 5.39 -3.88
CA ILE A 123 7.00 4.24 -4.44
C ILE A 123 6.75 2.98 -3.61
N MET A 124 6.79 3.07 -2.28
CA MET A 124 6.51 1.92 -1.40
C MET A 124 5.08 1.39 -1.59
N LEU A 125 4.10 2.27 -1.73
CA LEU A 125 2.71 1.91 -2.05
C LEU A 125 2.58 1.29 -3.43
N LEU A 126 3.28 1.83 -4.44
CA LEU A 126 3.29 1.28 -5.79
C LEU A 126 3.91 -0.13 -5.82
N VAL A 127 5.03 -0.34 -5.13
CA VAL A 127 5.65 -1.67 -4.99
C VAL A 127 4.67 -2.63 -4.32
N THR A 128 4.05 -2.23 -3.21
CA THR A 128 3.04 -3.03 -2.50
C THR A 128 1.84 -3.36 -3.41
N LEU A 129 1.37 -2.39 -4.20
CA LEU A 129 0.28 -2.58 -5.15
C LEU A 129 0.63 -3.61 -6.24
N LEU A 130 1.85 -3.57 -6.76
CA LEU A 130 2.32 -4.43 -7.85
C LEU A 130 2.64 -5.85 -7.37
N HIS A 131 3.40 -5.99 -6.27
CA HIS A 131 3.71 -7.27 -5.64
C HIS A 131 2.43 -7.93 -5.08
N GLY A 132 1.52 -7.14 -4.54
CA GLY A 132 0.29 -7.60 -3.92
C GLY A 132 0.47 -7.92 -2.43
N PRO A 133 -0.36 -8.82 -1.87
CA PRO A 133 -0.46 -8.98 -0.41
C PRO A 133 0.77 -9.61 0.28
N GLY A 134 1.62 -10.33 -0.45
CA GLY A 134 2.72 -11.11 0.13
C GLY A 134 2.21 -12.29 0.99
N ALA A 135 3.11 -13.21 1.36
CA ALA A 135 2.73 -14.42 2.11
C ALA A 135 2.35 -14.14 3.58
N LEU A 136 2.83 -13.03 4.15
CA LEU A 136 2.58 -12.61 5.53
C LEU A 136 1.44 -11.59 5.61
N SER A 137 0.24 -11.98 5.16
CA SER A 137 -0.93 -11.12 5.10
C SER A 137 -2.21 -11.87 5.40
N ILE A 138 -3.24 -11.16 5.87
CA ILE A 138 -4.58 -11.73 6.02
C ILE A 138 -5.12 -12.20 4.67
N ASP A 139 -4.91 -11.46 3.58
CA ASP A 139 -5.31 -11.88 2.23
C ASP A 139 -4.72 -13.26 1.84
N ALA A 140 -3.44 -13.51 2.18
CA ALA A 140 -2.80 -14.80 1.90
C ALA A 140 -3.37 -15.93 2.77
N VAL A 141 -3.72 -15.64 4.02
CA VAL A 141 -4.43 -16.58 4.88
C VAL A 141 -5.79 -16.89 4.28
N LEU A 142 -6.63 -15.89 4.00
CA LEU A 142 -7.99 -16.06 3.46
C LEU A 142 -8.02 -16.83 2.14
N ARG A 143 -7.04 -16.63 1.25
CA ARG A 143 -6.91 -17.41 0.01
C ARG A 143 -6.76 -18.92 0.23
N ARG A 144 -6.25 -19.37 1.39
CA ARG A 144 -6.19 -20.79 1.73
C ARG A 144 -7.56 -21.37 2.06
N TRP A 145 -8.49 -20.54 2.51
CA TRP A 145 -9.84 -20.92 2.95
C TRP A 145 -10.87 -20.76 1.84
N TRP A 146 -10.52 -20.05 0.76
CA TRP A 146 -11.33 -19.93 -0.44
C TRP A 146 -10.67 -20.69 -1.61
N PRO A 147 -10.97 -22.00 -1.80
CA PRO A 147 -10.48 -22.74 -2.95
C PRO A 147 -10.86 -22.01 -4.24
N ALA A 148 -9.92 -21.90 -5.17
CA ALA A 148 -10.20 -21.38 -6.50
C ALA A 148 -11.37 -22.17 -7.11
N ALA A 149 -12.30 -21.48 -7.78
CA ALA A 149 -13.40 -22.12 -8.49
C ALA A 149 -12.85 -23.25 -9.39
N PRO A 150 -13.51 -24.43 -9.45
CA PRO A 150 -13.06 -25.53 -10.29
C PRO A 150 -12.81 -25.02 -11.71
N ARG A 151 -11.60 -25.26 -12.25
CA ARG A 151 -11.32 -24.92 -13.65
C ARG A 151 -12.34 -25.68 -14.50
N ARG A 152 -13.17 -24.95 -15.27
CA ARG A 152 -14.01 -25.58 -16.28
C ARG A 152 -13.10 -26.36 -17.22
N SER A 153 -13.19 -27.68 -17.18
CA SER A 153 -12.55 -28.56 -18.16
C SER A 153 -13.03 -28.13 -19.54
N THR A 154 -12.11 -27.66 -20.38
CA THR A 154 -12.40 -27.36 -21.79
C THR A 154 -13.02 -28.60 -22.41
N PRO A 155 -14.22 -28.54 -23.03
CA PRO A 155 -14.79 -29.69 -23.70
C PRO A 155 -13.81 -30.18 -24.76
N GLN A 156 -13.38 -31.42 -24.62
CA GLN A 156 -12.53 -32.10 -25.59
C GLN A 156 -13.33 -32.12 -26.90
N ARG A 157 -12.87 -31.35 -27.90
CA ARG A 157 -13.47 -31.37 -29.23
C ARG A 157 -13.39 -32.80 -29.76
N LEU A 158 -14.53 -33.48 -29.82
CA LEU A 158 -14.67 -34.76 -30.51
C LEU A 158 -14.39 -34.49 -32.00
N HIS A 159 -13.30 -35.06 -32.51
CA HIS A 159 -13.05 -35.09 -33.95
C HIS A 159 -14.09 -36.02 -34.60
N PRO A 160 -14.84 -35.57 -35.62
CA PRO A 160 -15.64 -36.46 -36.46
C PRO A 160 -14.71 -37.33 -37.31
N GLN A 161 -15.02 -38.63 -37.39
CA GLN A 161 -14.38 -39.56 -38.32
C GLN A 161 -14.85 -39.33 -39.76
#